data_AF-A0A7J9HRZ8-F1
#
_entry.id   AF-A0A7J9HRZ8-F1
#
_cell.length_a   1.000
_cell.length_b   1.000
_cell.length_c   1.000
_cell.angle_alpha   90.00
_cell.angle_beta   90.00
_cell.angle_gamma   90.00
#
_symmetry.space_group_name_H-M   'P 1'
#
loop_
_entity.id
_entity.type
_entity.pdbx_description
1 polymer ?
#
loop_
_entity_poly.entity_id
_entity_poly.type
_entity_poly.pdbx_seq_one_letter_code
_entity_poly.pdbx_strand_id
1 'polypeptide(L)'
;SQALVSFVLQQEFPGEFSLVAEEDSNDLRKDGGGEIVERITKLVNESLISDGSYGVSLSSEDVLKAIDSGKSEGGSQGRHWVLDPIDGTKGFVRGDQYAVALALLDRGNVVLGVLACPNLPLTSISVAHPHSPNNEVGCLFFAEVGRGTYMQLLDGSSTVKVQVSAVENPEEASFFESYESAHSMHDLSSLIAQKLGVKAAPIRMDSQVKYGALSRGDGAIYLRFPRNGYREKIWDHAAGSIVVT
;
A
#
# COMPACT_ATOMS: atom_id res chain seq x y z
N SER A 1 10.77 -5.59 2.33
CA SER A 1 9.45 -5.66 2.99
C SER A 1 8.86 -7.06 2.95
N GLN A 2 8.72 -7.71 1.78
CA GLN A 2 8.06 -9.03 1.67
C GLN A 2 8.59 -10.08 2.66
N ALA A 3 9.91 -10.33 2.70
CA ALA A 3 10.49 -11.29 3.63
C ALA A 3 10.09 -11.04 5.10
N LEU A 4 10.09 -9.78 5.54
CA LEU A 4 9.75 -9.40 6.91
C LEU A 4 8.27 -9.65 7.20
N VAL A 5 7.38 -9.19 6.32
CA VAL A 5 5.93 -9.38 6.48
C VAL A 5 5.56 -10.86 6.46
N SER A 6 6.09 -11.62 5.50
CA SER A 6 5.89 -13.06 5.41
C SER A 6 6.35 -13.78 6.68
N PHE A 7 7.56 -13.47 7.16
CA PHE A 7 8.11 -14.07 8.37
C PHE A 7 7.25 -13.78 9.59
N VAL A 8 6.92 -12.50 9.83
CA VAL A 8 6.11 -12.06 10.97
C VAL A 8 4.73 -12.73 10.96
N LEU A 9 4.04 -12.73 9.82
CA LEU A 9 2.73 -13.36 9.71
C LEU A 9 2.77 -14.86 9.97
N GLN A 10 3.84 -15.56 9.57
CA GLN A 10 4.00 -16.99 9.87
C GLN A 10 4.24 -17.26 11.35
N GLN A 11 4.95 -16.37 12.05
CA GLN A 11 5.16 -16.49 13.50
C GLN A 11 3.86 -16.23 14.28
N GLU A 12 3.13 -15.18 13.92
CA GLU A 12 1.89 -14.79 14.61
C GLU A 12 0.71 -15.72 14.28
N PHE A 13 0.70 -16.33 13.09
CA PHE A 13 -0.35 -17.22 12.61
C PHE A 13 0.21 -18.57 12.16
N PRO A 14 0.65 -19.45 13.08
CA PRO A 14 1.32 -20.72 12.78
C PRO A 14 0.41 -21.82 12.17
N GLY A 15 -0.80 -21.46 11.74
CA GLY A 15 -1.77 -22.36 11.12
C GLY A 15 -1.58 -22.50 9.61
N GLU A 16 -2.70 -22.69 8.89
CA GLU A 16 -2.69 -22.67 7.43
C GLU A 16 -2.28 -21.28 6.94
N PHE A 17 -1.10 -21.20 6.32
CA PHE A 17 -0.53 -19.95 5.82
C PHE A 17 -0.68 -19.90 4.30
N SER A 18 -1.33 -18.84 3.83
CA SER A 18 -1.43 -18.52 2.41
C SER A 18 -1.18 -17.04 2.21
N LEU A 19 -0.17 -16.71 1.41
CA LEU A 19 0.17 -15.35 1.02
C LEU A 19 0.27 -15.27 -0.50
N VAL A 20 -0.44 -14.30 -1.08
CA VAL A 20 -0.29 -13.87 -2.48
C VAL A 20 0.54 -12.59 -2.45
N ALA A 21 1.75 -12.61 -2.98
CA ALA A 21 2.61 -11.44 -3.02
C ALA A 21 3.17 -11.18 -4.43
N GLU A 22 3.54 -9.93 -4.69
CA GLU A 22 4.04 -9.51 -6.00
C GLU A 22 5.37 -10.18 -6.37
N GLU A 23 6.31 -10.25 -5.42
CA GLU A 23 7.69 -10.62 -5.71
C GLU A 23 7.97 -12.11 -5.50
N ASP A 24 8.99 -12.63 -6.18
CA ASP A 24 9.55 -13.95 -5.93
C ASP A 24 11.09 -13.91 -5.87
N SER A 25 11.73 -15.00 -5.47
CA SER A 25 13.18 -15.05 -5.34
C SER A 25 13.92 -15.53 -6.60
N ASN A 26 13.24 -15.76 -7.73
CA ASN A 26 13.82 -16.42 -8.90
C ASN A 26 15.02 -15.64 -9.46
N ASP A 27 14.90 -14.31 -9.54
CA ASP A 27 16.00 -13.45 -10.03
C ASP A 27 17.15 -13.34 -9.00
N LEU A 28 16.83 -13.39 -7.71
CA LEU A 28 17.82 -13.35 -6.63
C LEU A 28 18.69 -14.61 -6.56
N ARG A 29 18.19 -15.75 -7.07
CA ARG A 29 18.89 -17.03 -7.10
C ARG A 29 19.78 -17.22 -8.34
N LYS A 30 19.74 -16.30 -9.30
CA LYS A 30 20.61 -16.33 -10.51
C LYS A 30 22.02 -15.87 -10.19
N ASP A 31 22.96 -16.18 -11.08
CA ASP A 31 24.35 -15.73 -10.99
C ASP A 31 24.41 -14.19 -10.84
N GLY A 32 25.10 -13.72 -9.80
CA GLY A 32 25.20 -12.30 -9.44
C GLY A 32 24.16 -11.80 -8.42
N GLY A 33 23.17 -12.60 -8.03
CA GLY A 33 22.16 -12.22 -7.04
C GLY A 33 22.64 -12.23 -5.59
N GLY A 34 23.77 -12.89 -5.29
CA GLY A 34 24.27 -13.10 -3.93
C GLY A 34 24.45 -11.82 -3.10
N GLU A 35 25.06 -10.78 -3.67
CA GLU A 35 25.26 -9.49 -2.99
C GLU A 35 23.93 -8.82 -2.62
N ILE A 36 22.92 -8.93 -3.49
CA ILE A 36 21.58 -8.39 -3.24
C ILE A 36 20.93 -9.16 -2.09
N VAL A 37 21.02 -10.49 -2.08
CA VAL A 37 20.47 -11.34 -1.02
C VAL A 37 21.12 -11.03 0.32
N GLU A 38 22.44 -10.87 0.37
CA GLU A 38 23.15 -10.48 1.59
C GLU A 38 22.67 -9.13 2.11
N ARG A 39 22.50 -8.14 1.23
CA ARG A 39 21.99 -6.82 1.59
C ARG A 39 20.56 -6.88 2.12
N ILE A 40 19.68 -7.63 1.46
CA ILE A 40 18.29 -7.84 1.92
C ILE A 40 18.31 -8.51 3.30
N THR A 41 19.13 -9.54 3.48
CA THR A 41 19.24 -10.30 4.73
C THR A 41 19.69 -9.41 5.88
N LYS A 42 20.69 -8.56 5.64
CA LYS A 42 21.14 -7.57 6.61
C LYS A 42 20.01 -6.63 7.03
N LEU A 43 19.29 -6.04 6.08
CA LEU A 43 18.20 -5.10 6.36
C LEU A 43 17.03 -5.76 7.11
N VAL A 44 16.69 -7.01 6.76
CA VAL A 44 15.65 -7.78 7.47
C VAL A 44 16.07 -8.01 8.92
N ASN A 45 17.29 -8.47 9.16
CA ASN A 45 17.78 -8.71 10.52
C ASN A 45 17.92 -7.42 11.34
N GLU A 46 18.38 -6.32 10.75
CA GLU A 46 18.41 -5.01 11.42
C GLU A 46 16.99 -4.58 11.85
N SER A 47 15.99 -4.81 11.00
CA SER A 47 14.59 -4.50 11.31
C SER A 47 14.05 -5.38 12.46
N LEU A 48 14.31 -6.70 12.42
CA LEU A 48 13.90 -7.64 13.47
C LEU A 48 14.57 -7.36 14.82
N ILE A 49 15.86 -6.98 14.79
CA ILE A 49 16.61 -6.61 16.01
C ILE A 49 16.06 -5.31 16.59
N SER A 50 15.75 -4.33 15.74
CA SER A 50 15.20 -3.05 16.19
C SER A 50 13.80 -3.19 16.80
N ASP A 51 12.98 -4.10 16.27
CA ASP A 51 11.67 -4.44 16.84
C ASP A 51 11.80 -5.21 18.16
N GLY A 52 12.72 -6.19 18.21
CA GLY A 52 13.06 -6.93 19.42
C GLY A 52 12.05 -8.00 19.86
N SER A 53 10.93 -8.19 19.16
CA SER A 53 9.85 -9.10 19.59
C SER A 53 10.19 -10.59 19.38
N TYR A 54 11.01 -10.92 18.38
CA TYR A 54 11.22 -12.30 17.95
C TYR A 54 12.51 -12.94 18.45
N GLY A 55 13.54 -12.12 18.77
CA GLY A 55 14.83 -12.63 19.26
C GLY A 55 15.55 -13.58 18.28
N VAL A 56 15.29 -13.48 16.98
CA VAL A 56 15.88 -14.32 15.93
C VAL A 56 16.75 -13.53 14.96
N SER A 57 17.63 -14.24 14.26
CA SER A 57 18.37 -13.75 13.09
C SER A 57 18.20 -14.76 11.97
N LEU A 58 17.76 -14.29 10.80
CA LEU A 58 17.48 -15.10 9.62
C LEU A 58 18.75 -15.26 8.77
N SER A 59 18.98 -16.47 8.29
CA SER A 59 19.99 -16.70 7.24
C SER A 59 19.48 -16.21 5.88
N SER A 60 20.39 -16.07 4.91
CA SER A 60 20.02 -15.75 3.52
C SER A 60 18.99 -16.73 2.94
N GLU A 61 19.11 -18.01 3.29
CA GLU A 61 18.16 -19.02 2.82
C GLU A 61 16.78 -18.87 3.49
N ASP A 62 16.73 -18.47 4.76
CA ASP A 62 15.46 -18.21 5.45
C ASP A 62 14.75 -16.99 4.85
N VAL A 63 15.50 -15.96 4.48
CA VAL A 63 14.98 -14.76 3.80
C VAL A 63 14.41 -15.12 2.43
N LEU A 64 15.12 -15.92 1.63
CA LEU A 64 14.64 -16.37 0.32
C LEU A 64 13.37 -17.23 0.46
N LYS A 65 13.32 -18.12 1.46
CA LYS A 65 12.11 -18.90 1.77
C LYS A 65 10.94 -18.02 2.18
N ALA A 66 11.18 -16.98 3.00
CA ALA A 66 10.14 -16.03 3.40
C ALA A 66 9.59 -15.26 2.19
N ILE A 67 10.44 -14.86 1.24
CA ILE A 67 10.01 -14.27 -0.04
C ILE A 67 9.15 -15.28 -0.82
N ASP A 68 9.65 -16.50 -0.99
CA ASP A 68 8.97 -17.55 -1.77
C ASP A 68 7.66 -18.06 -1.16
N SER A 69 7.36 -17.72 0.09
CA SER A 69 6.08 -18.05 0.73
C SER A 69 4.89 -17.27 0.16
N GLY A 70 5.15 -16.21 -0.62
CA GLY A 70 4.14 -15.37 -1.29
C GLY A 70 3.56 -15.95 -2.58
N LYS A 71 3.77 -17.25 -2.88
CA LYS A 71 3.41 -17.89 -4.15
C LYS A 71 1.99 -18.46 -4.21
N SER A 72 1.12 -18.17 -3.23
CA SER A 72 -0.27 -18.63 -3.31
C SER A 72 -0.98 -18.00 -4.50
N GLU A 73 -1.89 -18.74 -5.14
CA GLU A 73 -2.78 -18.16 -6.15
C GLU A 73 -4.00 -17.45 -5.53
N GLY A 74 -4.16 -17.55 -4.20
CA GLY A 74 -5.36 -17.11 -3.51
C GLY A 74 -6.56 -18.00 -3.86
N GLY A 75 -7.74 -17.41 -3.92
CA GLY A 75 -8.95 -18.12 -4.33
C GLY A 75 -10.20 -17.70 -3.57
N SER A 76 -11.27 -18.46 -3.80
CA SER A 76 -12.59 -18.24 -3.21
C SER A 76 -12.83 -19.00 -1.90
N GLN A 77 -11.84 -19.74 -1.40
CA GLN A 77 -11.94 -20.59 -0.22
C GLN A 77 -10.81 -20.30 0.76
N GLY A 78 -11.05 -20.49 2.05
CA GLY A 78 -10.01 -20.27 3.07
C GLY A 78 -9.64 -18.79 3.26
N ARG A 79 -8.51 -18.56 3.93
CA ARG A 79 -7.96 -17.22 4.18
C ARG A 79 -6.65 -17.03 3.44
N HIS A 80 -6.51 -15.86 2.82
CA HIS A 80 -5.32 -15.52 2.05
C HIS A 80 -4.88 -14.10 2.42
N TRP A 81 -3.64 -13.97 2.87
CA TRP A 81 -2.97 -12.68 2.89
C TRP A 81 -2.63 -12.25 1.46
N VAL A 82 -2.72 -10.96 1.19
CA VAL A 82 -2.36 -10.36 -0.09
C VAL A 82 -1.44 -9.19 0.20
N LEU A 83 -0.26 -9.17 -0.42
CA LEU A 83 0.80 -8.20 -0.12
C LEU A 83 1.39 -7.59 -1.40
N ASP A 84 1.39 -6.26 -1.45
CA ASP A 84 2.33 -5.51 -2.26
C ASP A 84 3.42 -4.93 -1.33
N PRO A 85 4.68 -5.40 -1.42
CA PRO A 85 5.73 -4.95 -0.52
C PRO A 85 6.20 -3.52 -0.78
N ILE A 86 6.03 -2.99 -1.99
CA ILE A 86 6.39 -1.62 -2.41
C ILE A 86 5.47 -1.21 -3.58
N ASP A 87 4.24 -0.83 -3.26
CA ASP A 87 3.31 -0.33 -4.26
C ASP A 87 3.77 1.08 -4.69
N GLY A 88 3.98 1.26 -6.00
CA GLY A 88 4.53 2.50 -6.54
C GLY A 88 6.06 2.55 -6.56
N THR A 89 6.72 1.45 -6.97
CA THR A 89 8.19 1.32 -7.10
C THR A 89 8.87 2.52 -7.77
N LYS A 90 8.26 3.12 -8.80
CA LYS A 90 8.79 4.34 -9.44
C LYS A 90 8.79 5.55 -8.51
N GLY A 91 7.73 5.73 -7.73
CA GLY A 91 7.65 6.76 -6.70
C GLY A 91 8.70 6.53 -5.62
N PHE A 92 8.86 5.29 -5.15
CA PHE A 92 9.92 4.91 -4.20
C PHE A 92 11.32 5.28 -4.71
N VAL A 93 11.66 4.91 -5.95
CA VAL A 93 12.97 5.20 -6.55
C VAL A 93 13.23 6.71 -6.69
N ARG A 94 12.18 7.52 -6.90
CA ARG A 94 12.29 8.99 -6.94
C ARG A 94 12.36 9.65 -5.56
N GLY A 95 12.08 8.92 -4.49
CA GLY A 95 11.89 9.48 -3.14
C GLY A 95 10.52 10.15 -2.94
N ASP A 96 9.55 9.87 -3.82
CA ASP A 96 8.17 10.35 -3.73
C ASP A 96 7.31 9.37 -2.88
N GLN A 97 6.00 9.36 -3.12
CA GLN A 97 5.04 8.51 -2.43
C GLN A 97 5.14 7.04 -2.86
N TYR A 98 5.07 6.15 -1.88
CA TYR A 98 4.92 4.70 -2.04
C TYR A 98 4.18 4.14 -0.82
N ALA A 99 3.67 2.92 -0.94
CA ALA A 99 3.00 2.24 0.16
C ALA A 99 3.47 0.79 0.31
N VAL A 100 3.36 0.26 1.52
CA VAL A 100 3.32 -1.19 1.76
C VAL A 100 1.86 -1.56 1.98
N ALA A 101 1.30 -2.41 1.13
CA ALA A 101 -0.12 -2.74 1.13
C ALA A 101 -0.35 -4.19 1.52
N LEU A 102 -0.99 -4.41 2.67
CA LEU A 102 -1.32 -5.74 3.18
C LEU A 102 -2.83 -5.86 3.36
N ALA A 103 -3.41 -6.95 2.88
CA ALA A 103 -4.81 -7.27 3.09
C ALA A 103 -4.99 -8.72 3.50
N LEU A 104 -6.11 -9.00 4.17
CA LEU A 104 -6.58 -10.35 4.43
C LEU A 104 -7.88 -10.59 3.67
N LEU A 105 -7.93 -11.68 2.92
CA LEU A 105 -9.13 -12.19 2.27
C LEU A 105 -9.66 -13.39 3.08
N ASP A 106 -10.99 -13.48 3.21
CA ASP A 106 -11.71 -14.65 3.71
C ASP A 106 -12.75 -15.06 2.66
N ARG A 107 -12.58 -16.26 2.08
CA ARG A 107 -13.43 -16.81 1.02
C ARG A 107 -13.63 -15.83 -0.15
N GLY A 108 -12.54 -15.23 -0.61
CA GLY A 108 -12.50 -14.27 -1.71
C GLY A 108 -12.97 -12.85 -1.37
N ASN A 109 -13.38 -12.57 -0.13
CA ASN A 109 -13.78 -11.22 0.30
C ASN A 109 -12.67 -10.55 1.11
N VAL A 110 -12.36 -9.28 0.85
CA VAL A 110 -11.43 -8.51 1.68
C VAL A 110 -12.06 -8.25 3.04
N VAL A 111 -11.42 -8.68 4.12
CA VAL A 111 -11.93 -8.55 5.50
C VAL A 111 -11.10 -7.62 6.38
N LEU A 112 -9.84 -7.40 6.02
CA LEU A 112 -8.93 -6.48 6.69
C LEU A 112 -7.95 -5.89 5.66
N GLY A 113 -7.57 -4.63 5.84
CA GLY A 113 -6.59 -3.95 4.99
C GLY A 113 -5.72 -3.01 5.81
N VAL A 114 -4.46 -2.92 5.42
CA VAL A 114 -3.42 -2.10 6.03
C VAL A 114 -2.61 -1.44 4.91
N LEU A 115 -2.46 -0.13 4.97
CA LEU A 115 -1.58 0.65 4.10
C LEU A 115 -0.57 1.40 4.96
N ALA A 116 0.70 1.01 4.92
CA ALA A 116 1.76 1.84 5.47
C ALA A 116 2.22 2.83 4.41
N CYS A 117 2.18 4.13 4.71
CA CYS A 117 2.51 5.23 3.80
C CYS A 117 3.64 6.07 4.42
N PRO A 118 4.92 5.66 4.30
CA PRO A 118 6.03 6.28 5.03
C PRO A 118 6.31 7.75 4.68
N ASN A 119 5.99 8.15 3.45
CA ASN A 119 6.26 9.50 2.96
C ASN A 119 5.01 10.40 2.94
N LEU A 120 3.84 9.91 3.39
CA LEU A 120 2.61 10.70 3.33
C LEU A 120 2.61 11.76 4.45
N PRO A 121 2.43 13.06 4.14
CA PRO A 121 2.29 14.09 5.16
C PRO A 121 1.06 13.85 6.04
N LEU A 122 1.20 14.08 7.35
CA LEU A 122 0.09 13.92 8.29
C LEU A 122 -0.98 15.01 8.16
N THR A 123 -0.57 16.19 7.69
CA THR A 123 -1.48 17.29 7.38
C THR A 123 -2.21 17.03 6.05
N SER A 124 -3.45 17.54 5.96
CA SER A 124 -4.25 17.45 4.74
C SER A 124 -3.49 17.98 3.54
N ILE A 125 -3.50 17.25 2.44
CA ILE A 125 -2.76 17.59 1.22
C ILE A 125 -3.29 18.88 0.60
N SER A 126 -4.58 19.19 0.80
CA SER A 126 -5.19 20.45 0.34
C SER A 126 -4.73 21.69 1.11
N VAL A 127 -4.12 21.50 2.30
CA VAL A 127 -3.66 22.58 3.20
C VAL A 127 -2.13 22.59 3.32
N ALA A 128 -1.45 21.52 2.88
CA ALA A 128 -0.01 21.39 3.02
C ALA A 128 0.73 22.40 2.13
N HIS A 129 1.37 23.39 2.76
CA HIS A 129 2.41 24.16 2.10
C HIS A 129 3.66 23.28 1.94
N PRO A 130 4.22 23.10 0.73
CA PRO A 130 5.33 22.19 0.46
C PRO A 130 6.66 22.54 1.18
N HIS A 131 6.68 23.59 2.00
CA HIS A 131 7.87 24.10 2.71
C HIS A 131 7.65 24.35 4.20
N SER A 132 6.62 23.77 4.83
CA SER A 132 6.51 23.81 6.29
C SER A 132 7.59 22.93 6.92
N PRO A 133 8.54 23.49 7.70
CA PRO A 133 9.69 22.75 8.24
C PRO A 133 9.33 21.69 9.29
N ASN A 134 8.05 21.56 9.65
CA ASN A 134 7.50 20.65 10.65
C ASN A 134 6.44 19.68 10.08
N ASN A 135 6.44 19.43 8.76
CA ASN A 135 5.54 18.42 8.21
C ASN A 135 6.04 17.03 8.60
N GLU A 136 5.61 16.56 9.75
CA GLU A 136 5.68 15.16 10.12
C GLU A 136 5.03 14.33 9.00
N VAL A 137 5.71 13.24 8.64
CA VAL A 137 5.32 12.30 7.60
C VAL A 137 5.27 10.90 8.18
N GLY A 138 4.57 10.02 7.49
CA GLY A 138 4.56 8.61 7.83
C GLY A 138 3.34 8.27 8.67
N CYS A 139 2.42 7.53 8.04
CA CYS A 139 1.26 6.99 8.74
C CYS A 139 0.92 5.59 8.23
N LEU A 140 0.12 4.90 9.02
CA LEU A 140 -0.50 3.62 8.76
C LEU A 140 -2.01 3.82 8.67
N PHE A 141 -2.64 3.38 7.59
CA PHE A 141 -4.09 3.21 7.56
C PHE A 141 -4.42 1.76 7.80
N PHE A 142 -5.46 1.48 8.60
CA PHE A 142 -5.97 0.14 8.76
C PHE A 142 -7.50 0.13 8.89
N ALA A 143 -8.11 -0.92 8.35
CA ALA A 143 -9.56 -1.11 8.35
C ALA A 143 -9.90 -2.59 8.50
N GLU A 144 -11.03 -2.84 9.18
CA GLU A 144 -11.65 -4.16 9.33
C GLU A 144 -13.15 -4.02 9.03
N VAL A 145 -13.74 -5.03 8.40
CA VAL A 145 -15.16 -5.03 8.02
C VAL A 145 -16.04 -4.67 9.23
N GLY A 146 -16.85 -3.62 9.06
CA GLY A 146 -17.80 -3.14 10.06
C GLY A 146 -17.20 -2.27 11.18
N ARG A 147 -15.88 -2.01 11.18
CA ARG A 147 -15.22 -1.15 12.18
C ARG A 147 -14.82 0.22 11.65
N GLY A 148 -14.78 0.35 10.32
CA GLY A 148 -14.33 1.56 9.63
C GLY A 148 -12.81 1.68 9.63
N THR A 149 -12.32 2.84 9.17
CA THR A 149 -10.90 3.08 8.91
C THR A 149 -10.26 3.98 9.95
N TYR A 150 -9.04 3.65 10.34
CA TYR A 150 -8.21 4.41 11.25
C TYR A 150 -6.88 4.76 10.59
N MET A 151 -6.34 5.93 10.92
CA MET A 151 -4.99 6.37 10.59
C MET A 151 -4.18 6.45 11.88
N GLN A 152 -2.98 5.88 11.89
CA GLN A 152 -2.06 5.89 13.01
C GLN A 152 -0.68 6.38 12.58
N LEU A 153 0.05 7.04 13.47
CA LEU A 153 1.46 7.37 13.22
C LEU A 153 2.32 6.10 13.21
N LEU A 154 3.40 6.09 12.43
CA LEU A 154 4.25 4.90 12.32
C LEU A 154 4.95 4.50 13.63
N ASP A 155 5.10 5.43 14.57
CA ASP A 155 5.62 5.17 15.91
C ASP A 155 4.56 4.59 16.88
N GLY A 156 3.32 4.46 16.42
CA GLY A 156 2.19 3.94 17.18
C GLY A 156 1.53 4.93 18.13
N SER A 157 2.02 6.16 18.26
CA SER A 157 1.66 7.09 19.36
C SER A 157 0.24 7.68 19.27
N SER A 158 -0.30 7.87 18.06
CA SER A 158 -1.60 8.53 17.84
C SER A 158 -2.41 7.80 16.79
N THR A 159 -3.65 7.42 17.13
CA THR A 159 -4.62 6.76 16.25
C THR A 159 -5.89 7.60 16.17
N VAL A 160 -6.35 7.90 14.95
CA VAL A 160 -7.57 8.66 14.71
C VAL A 160 -8.46 7.93 13.71
N LYS A 161 -9.78 7.99 13.92
CA LYS A 161 -10.74 7.53 12.91
C LYS A 161 -10.77 8.54 11.77
N VAL A 162 -10.68 8.06 10.54
CA VAL A 162 -10.72 8.91 9.34
C VAL A 162 -12.07 8.82 8.66
N GLN A 163 -12.38 9.86 7.89
CA GLN A 163 -13.63 9.95 7.13
C GLN A 163 -13.35 10.62 5.79
N VAL A 164 -13.99 10.07 4.75
CA VAL A 164 -13.95 10.64 3.40
C VAL A 164 -14.52 12.06 3.38
N SER A 165 -14.18 12.80 2.33
CA SER A 165 -14.67 14.16 2.13
C SER A 165 -16.20 14.20 2.08
N ALA A 166 -16.80 15.20 2.73
CA ALA A 166 -18.23 15.47 2.71
C ALA A 166 -18.65 16.41 1.56
N VAL A 167 -17.80 16.58 0.53
CA VAL A 167 -18.10 17.44 -0.62
C VAL A 167 -19.35 16.94 -1.34
N GLU A 168 -20.40 17.76 -1.31
CA GLU A 168 -21.67 17.50 -2.02
C GLU A 168 -21.69 18.17 -3.40
N ASN A 169 -20.98 19.30 -3.55
CA ASN A 169 -20.91 20.05 -4.80
C ASN A 169 -19.87 19.43 -5.74
N PRO A 170 -20.25 18.88 -6.91
CA PRO A 170 -19.31 18.25 -7.82
C PRO A 170 -18.26 19.23 -8.38
N GLU A 171 -18.54 20.54 -8.41
CA GLU A 171 -17.56 21.54 -8.84
C GLU A 171 -16.33 21.61 -7.90
N GLU A 172 -16.50 21.24 -6.64
CA GLU A 172 -15.47 21.26 -5.58
C GLU A 172 -14.77 19.91 -5.41
N ALA A 173 -15.19 18.87 -6.13
CA ALA A 173 -14.67 17.52 -5.96
C ALA A 173 -13.28 17.36 -6.61
N SER A 174 -12.25 17.14 -5.79
CA SER A 174 -10.88 16.88 -6.29
C SER A 174 -10.71 15.44 -6.77
N PHE A 175 -10.06 15.28 -7.92
CA PHE A 175 -9.68 13.99 -8.50
C PHE A 175 -8.27 13.59 -8.07
N PHE A 176 -8.07 12.31 -7.76
CA PHE A 176 -6.74 11.72 -7.64
C PHE A 176 -6.26 11.20 -8.99
N GLU A 177 -5.04 11.58 -9.38
CA GLU A 177 -4.37 11.12 -10.60
C GLU A 177 -2.96 10.60 -10.28
N SER A 178 -2.51 9.58 -11.01
CA SER A 178 -1.10 9.15 -10.95
C SER A 178 -0.21 10.15 -11.68
N TYR A 179 1.08 10.27 -11.32
CA TYR A 179 2.03 11.02 -12.16
C TYR A 179 2.35 10.24 -13.45
N GLU A 180 2.35 8.92 -13.36
CA GLU A 180 2.66 8.03 -14.48
C GLU A 180 1.47 7.90 -15.45
N SER A 181 1.62 8.49 -16.63
CA SER A 181 0.65 8.40 -17.73
C SER A 181 0.45 6.98 -18.28
N ALA A 182 1.39 6.07 -18.04
CA ALA A 182 1.24 4.66 -18.38
C ALA A 182 0.13 3.98 -17.55
N HIS A 183 -0.07 4.43 -16.31
CA HIS A 183 -0.96 3.80 -15.32
C HIS A 183 -2.31 4.52 -15.19
N SER A 184 -2.57 5.53 -16.02
CA SER A 184 -3.83 6.26 -16.03
C SER A 184 -4.20 6.72 -17.43
N MET A 185 -5.50 6.90 -17.68
CA MET A 185 -6.01 7.51 -18.91
C MET A 185 -6.37 8.97 -18.63
N HIS A 186 -5.36 9.84 -18.53
CA HIS A 186 -5.53 11.26 -18.19
C HIS A 186 -6.56 11.97 -19.07
N ASP A 187 -6.61 11.66 -20.36
CA ASP A 187 -7.59 12.25 -21.29
C ASP A 187 -9.03 11.87 -20.91
N LEU A 188 -9.25 10.61 -20.51
CA LEU A 188 -10.57 10.15 -20.07
C LEU A 188 -10.94 10.76 -18.71
N SER A 189 -10.02 10.77 -17.75
CA SER A 189 -10.23 11.41 -16.45
C SER A 189 -10.55 12.90 -16.60
N SER A 190 -9.82 13.61 -17.47
CA SER A 190 -10.06 15.02 -17.79
C SER A 190 -11.43 15.24 -18.42
N LEU A 191 -11.84 14.37 -19.35
CA LEU A 191 -13.16 14.43 -19.97
C LEU A 191 -14.29 14.19 -18.95
N ILE A 192 -14.10 13.25 -18.02
CA ILE A 192 -15.05 12.98 -16.94
C ILE A 192 -15.14 14.19 -16.00
N ALA A 193 -14.01 14.74 -15.56
CA ALA A 193 -13.97 15.93 -14.71
C ALA A 193 -14.68 17.12 -15.37
N GLN A 194 -14.43 17.36 -16.66
CA GLN A 194 -15.11 18.40 -17.43
C GLN A 194 -16.63 18.18 -17.49
N LYS A 195 -17.09 16.94 -17.73
CA LYS A 195 -18.53 16.61 -17.78
C LYS A 195 -19.22 16.77 -16.44
N LEU A 196 -18.50 16.55 -15.33
CA LEU A 196 -19.00 16.74 -13.97
C LEU A 196 -18.94 18.20 -13.52
N GLY A 197 -18.35 19.10 -14.31
CA GLY A 197 -18.20 20.51 -13.96
C GLY A 197 -17.15 20.78 -12.89
N VAL A 198 -16.23 19.84 -12.66
CA VAL A 198 -15.18 19.93 -11.64
C VAL A 198 -14.27 21.12 -11.93
N LYS A 199 -14.08 21.98 -10.94
CA LYS A 199 -13.19 23.16 -10.98
C LYS A 199 -11.98 23.01 -10.08
N ALA A 200 -12.04 22.10 -9.10
CA ALA A 200 -10.92 21.79 -8.23
C ALA A 200 -9.74 21.20 -9.01
N ALA A 201 -8.52 21.54 -8.60
CA ALA A 201 -7.31 20.97 -9.19
C ALA A 201 -7.17 19.48 -8.80
N PRO A 202 -6.64 18.63 -9.69
CA PRO A 202 -6.38 17.23 -9.35
C PRO A 202 -5.22 17.12 -8.35
N ILE A 203 -5.33 16.15 -7.45
CA ILE A 203 -4.28 15.75 -6.52
C ILE A 203 -3.47 14.65 -7.19
N ARG A 204 -2.19 14.93 -7.45
CA ARG A 204 -1.30 13.99 -8.13
C ARG A 204 -0.42 13.25 -7.13
N MET A 205 -0.52 11.92 -7.16
CA MET A 205 0.32 11.02 -6.37
C MET A 205 0.30 9.62 -6.98
N ASP A 206 1.44 8.96 -6.92
CA ASP A 206 1.53 7.54 -7.25
C ASP A 206 1.10 6.68 -6.06
N SER A 207 1.07 5.37 -6.26
CA SER A 207 0.77 4.38 -5.23
C SER A 207 -0.68 4.34 -4.66
N GLN A 208 -1.00 3.28 -3.93
CA GLN A 208 -2.15 3.10 -3.04
C GLN A 208 -2.21 4.12 -1.90
N VAL A 209 -1.19 4.97 -1.72
CA VAL A 209 -1.29 6.20 -0.91
C VAL A 209 -2.54 7.01 -1.27
N LYS A 210 -3.02 6.94 -2.53
CA LYS A 210 -4.31 7.49 -2.98
C LYS A 210 -5.50 7.01 -2.16
N TYR A 211 -5.56 5.71 -1.82
CA TYR A 211 -6.64 5.17 -1.00
C TYR A 211 -6.59 5.71 0.43
N GLY A 212 -5.39 5.79 1.02
CA GLY A 212 -5.19 6.42 2.33
C GLY A 212 -5.63 7.88 2.34
N ALA A 213 -5.15 8.67 1.39
CA ALA A 213 -5.53 10.08 1.23
C ALA A 213 -7.05 10.26 1.01
N LEU A 214 -7.66 9.41 0.18
CA LEU A 214 -9.11 9.39 -0.02
C LEU A 214 -9.86 9.08 1.28
N SER A 215 -9.42 8.09 2.05
CA SER A 215 -10.06 7.68 3.32
C SER A 215 -10.07 8.78 4.39
N ARG A 216 -9.10 9.71 4.35
CA ARG A 216 -9.03 10.87 5.25
C ARG A 216 -9.55 12.18 4.65
N GLY A 217 -10.17 12.11 3.47
CA GLY A 217 -10.88 13.22 2.85
C GLY A 217 -10.00 14.26 2.16
N ASP A 218 -8.75 13.93 1.81
CA ASP A 218 -7.87 14.86 1.06
C ASP A 218 -8.43 15.18 -0.34
N GLY A 219 -9.16 14.23 -0.93
CA GLY A 219 -9.85 14.37 -2.20
C GLY A 219 -11.13 13.55 -2.23
N ALA A 220 -11.84 13.58 -3.35
CA ALA A 220 -13.18 13.00 -3.44
C ALA A 220 -13.25 11.80 -4.39
N ILE A 221 -12.49 11.80 -5.49
CA ILE A 221 -12.67 10.84 -6.58
C ILE A 221 -11.33 10.24 -6.98
N TYR A 222 -11.20 8.92 -6.92
CA TYR A 222 -10.08 8.19 -7.50
C TYR A 222 -10.56 7.32 -8.66
N LEU A 223 -9.99 7.52 -9.84
CA LEU A 223 -10.25 6.70 -11.03
C LEU A 223 -8.97 6.00 -11.48
N ARG A 224 -9.06 4.69 -11.70
CA ARG A 224 -8.04 3.88 -12.38
C ARG A 224 -8.72 3.00 -13.40
N PHE A 225 -8.19 3.01 -14.62
CA PHE A 225 -8.73 2.24 -15.73
C PHE A 225 -7.66 1.30 -16.26
N PRO A 226 -7.94 -0.01 -16.36
CA PRO A 226 -7.03 -0.93 -17.00
C PRO A 226 -6.92 -0.62 -18.50
N ARG A 227 -5.74 -0.83 -19.07
CA ARG A 227 -5.55 -0.80 -20.52
C ARG A 227 -6.02 -2.11 -21.13
N ASN A 228 -6.36 -2.08 -22.42
CA ASN A 228 -6.82 -3.28 -23.13
C ASN A 228 -5.78 -4.41 -23.02
N GLY A 229 -6.24 -5.61 -22.68
CA GLY A 229 -5.40 -6.80 -22.49
C GLY A 229 -4.66 -6.88 -21.15
N TYR A 230 -4.65 -5.83 -20.34
CA TYR A 230 -4.04 -5.85 -19.00
C TYR A 230 -5.07 -6.27 -17.95
N ARG A 231 -4.67 -7.18 -17.06
CA ARG A 231 -5.45 -7.59 -15.89
C ARG A 231 -4.79 -7.01 -14.65
N GLU A 232 -5.52 -6.16 -13.95
CA GLU A 232 -5.07 -5.59 -12.68
C GLU A 232 -4.75 -6.68 -11.67
N LYS A 233 -3.78 -6.40 -10.80
CA LYS A 233 -3.36 -7.31 -9.75
C LYS A 233 -4.16 -7.03 -8.49
N ILE A 234 -4.43 -8.08 -7.71
CA ILE A 234 -5.24 -7.93 -6.49
C ILE A 234 -4.50 -7.15 -5.40
N TRP A 235 -3.17 -7.24 -5.37
CA TRP A 235 -2.34 -6.56 -4.37
C TRP A 235 -2.32 -5.03 -4.54
N ASP A 236 -2.57 -4.51 -5.76
CA ASP A 236 -2.74 -3.07 -6.06
C ASP A 236 -4.01 -2.44 -5.47
N HIS A 237 -4.96 -3.25 -4.99
CA HIS A 237 -6.31 -2.78 -4.64
C HIS A 237 -6.90 -3.36 -3.37
N ALA A 238 -6.51 -4.57 -2.93
CA ALA A 238 -7.16 -5.25 -1.83
C ALA A 238 -7.15 -4.40 -0.55
N ALA A 239 -5.97 -3.93 -0.12
CA ALA A 239 -5.85 -3.11 1.08
C ALA A 239 -6.57 -1.76 0.92
N GLY A 240 -6.34 -1.07 -0.19
CA GLY A 240 -6.97 0.22 -0.46
C GLY A 240 -8.49 0.18 -0.53
N SER A 241 -9.07 -0.90 -1.06
CA SER A 241 -10.53 -1.04 -1.22
C SER A 241 -11.25 -0.98 0.11
N ILE A 242 -10.80 -1.74 1.12
CA ILE A 242 -11.40 -1.76 2.45
C ILE A 242 -11.02 -0.52 3.28
N VAL A 243 -9.86 0.08 3.05
CA VAL A 243 -9.46 1.34 3.70
C VAL A 243 -10.41 2.49 3.36
N VAL A 244 -11.10 2.46 2.22
CA VAL A 244 -12.03 3.52 1.80
C VAL A 244 -13.51 3.21 2.10
N THR A 245 -13.89 1.96 2.39
CA THR A 245 -15.28 1.53 2.59
C THR A 245 -15.62 1.22 4.04
#